data_AF-A0A455UB22-F1
#
_entry.id   AF-A0A455UB22-F1
#
_cell.length_a   1.000
_cell.length_b   1.000
_cell.length_c   1.000
_cell.angle_alpha   90.00
_cell.angle_beta   90.00
_cell.angle_gamma   90.00
#
_symmetry.space_group_name_H-M   'P 1'
#
loop_
_entity.id
_entity.type
_entity.pdbx_description
1 polymer ?
#
loop_
_entity_poly.entity_id
_entity_poly.type
_entity_poly.pdbx_seq_one_letter_code
_entity_poly.pdbx_strand_id
1 'polypeptide(L)'
;MARWGNLALTLIMSSLLFGCDGNPAEQQWQMYHQQIATDLEQADVERADPINIGDFPERSDRLIDIPETRDSMLNIYALRECQITSLIAARNNQLGRVAPPSQQWLYERALWQRLSDCWNSDVPEQLSDENRTRLQQLTATKTAQLPAVSWNAIFDSSEWVKSFSRASKPLTSTDETAITSQLEAIDYLQQMTDHQFDSEWQQDSSTLENHLKTLQGRPLTAEILRALLLASQRLTEANALLARHLAQRGDDATLV
;
A
#
# COMPACT_ATOMS: atom_id res chain seq x y z
N MET A 1 27.34 -45.49 -29.17
CA MET A 1 27.08 -45.49 -27.71
C MET A 1 27.14 -44.11 -27.06
N ALA A 2 28.09 -43.23 -27.41
CA ALA A 2 28.21 -41.89 -26.80
C ALA A 2 27.02 -40.92 -27.04
N ARG A 3 26.32 -41.01 -28.18
CA ARG A 3 25.18 -40.11 -28.51
C ARG A 3 23.92 -40.36 -27.66
N TRP A 4 23.72 -41.59 -27.17
CA TRP A 4 22.58 -41.92 -26.31
C TRP A 4 22.83 -41.53 -24.84
N GLY A 5 24.09 -41.57 -24.39
CA GLY A 5 24.45 -41.08 -23.06
C GLY A 5 24.17 -39.58 -22.89
N ASN A 6 24.47 -38.78 -23.93
CA ASN A 6 24.22 -37.33 -23.88
C ASN A 6 22.72 -36.98 -23.91
N LEU A 7 21.89 -37.76 -24.63
CA LEU A 7 20.43 -37.59 -24.67
C LEU A 7 19.77 -37.95 -23.34
N ALA A 8 20.21 -39.04 -22.70
CA ALA A 8 19.74 -39.44 -21.37
C ALA A 8 20.16 -38.42 -20.30
N LEU A 9 21.38 -37.89 -20.38
CA LEU A 9 21.87 -36.86 -19.46
C LEU A 9 21.07 -35.56 -19.58
N THR A 10 20.73 -35.13 -20.80
CA THR A 10 19.86 -33.95 -21.01
C THR A 10 18.44 -34.17 -20.51
N LEU A 11 17.87 -35.38 -20.68
CA LEU A 11 16.52 -35.68 -20.20
C LEU A 11 16.46 -35.70 -18.66
N ILE A 12 17.47 -36.26 -18.00
CA ILE A 12 17.62 -36.29 -16.54
C ILE A 12 17.84 -34.86 -16.00
N MET A 13 18.66 -34.04 -16.67
CA MET A 13 18.88 -32.64 -16.31
C MET A 13 17.61 -31.80 -16.47
N SER A 14 16.77 -32.07 -17.48
CA SER A 14 15.47 -31.41 -17.66
C SER A 14 14.43 -31.86 -16.64
N SER A 15 14.47 -33.12 -16.17
CA SER A 15 13.58 -33.58 -15.08
C SER A 15 13.94 -32.98 -13.71
N LEU A 16 15.20 -32.60 -13.49
CA LEU A 16 15.64 -31.93 -12.26
C LEU A 16 15.27 -30.43 -12.22
N LEU A 17 14.73 -29.88 -13.31
CA LEU A 17 14.19 -28.51 -13.36
C LEU A 17 12.69 -28.44 -13.02
N PHE A 18 12.02 -29.58 -12.80
CA PHE A 18 10.74 -29.60 -12.06
C PHE A 18 11.04 -29.46 -10.57
N GLY A 19 11.57 -28.29 -10.18
CA GLY A 19 11.58 -27.89 -8.79
C GLY A 19 10.13 -27.79 -8.33
N CYS A 20 9.76 -28.48 -7.26
CA CYS A 20 8.57 -28.14 -6.49
C CYS A 20 8.74 -26.69 -6.00
N ASP A 21 8.26 -25.73 -6.80
CA ASP A 21 8.02 -24.33 -6.39
C ASP A 21 6.80 -24.26 -5.44
N GLY A 22 6.73 -25.22 -4.53
CA GLY A 22 5.60 -25.43 -3.64
C GLY A 22 5.66 -24.37 -2.54
N ASN A 23 5.03 -23.23 -2.79
CA ASN A 23 4.66 -22.32 -1.71
C ASN A 23 4.03 -23.15 -0.57
N PRO A 24 4.52 -23.07 0.69
CA PRO A 24 3.96 -23.81 1.82
C PRO A 24 2.45 -23.62 1.98
N ALA A 25 1.92 -22.43 1.64
CA ALA A 25 0.49 -22.18 1.65
C ALA A 25 -0.28 -23.04 0.64
N GLU A 26 0.28 -23.24 -0.57
CA GLU A 26 -0.31 -24.11 -1.59
C GLU A 26 -0.28 -25.57 -1.11
N GLN A 27 0.85 -26.03 -0.54
CA GLN A 27 0.99 -27.41 -0.06
C GLN A 27 -0.11 -27.82 0.94
N GLN A 28 -0.51 -26.92 1.85
CA GLN A 28 -1.61 -27.17 2.78
C GLN A 28 -2.95 -27.43 2.06
N TRP A 29 -3.25 -26.66 1.01
CA TRP A 29 -4.44 -26.87 0.20
C TRP A 29 -4.40 -28.17 -0.59
N GLN A 30 -3.23 -28.57 -1.09
CA GLN A 30 -3.06 -29.83 -1.80
C GLN A 30 -3.33 -31.04 -0.89
N MET A 31 -2.81 -31.00 0.34
CA MET A 31 -3.10 -32.05 1.33
C MET A 31 -4.60 -32.11 1.68
N TYR A 32 -5.24 -30.95 1.83
CA TYR A 32 -6.68 -30.87 2.09
C TYR A 32 -7.51 -31.47 0.93
N HIS A 33 -7.18 -31.15 -0.31
CA HIS A 33 -7.84 -31.73 -1.50
C HIS A 33 -7.64 -33.25 -1.58
N GLN A 34 -6.42 -33.73 -1.34
CA GLN A 34 -6.11 -35.16 -1.33
C GLN A 34 -6.91 -35.91 -0.26
N GLN A 35 -7.04 -35.31 0.93
CA GLN A 35 -7.85 -35.88 2.01
C GLN A 35 -9.31 -36.04 1.58
N ILE A 36 -9.92 -34.99 1.01
CA ILE A 36 -11.31 -35.04 0.53
C ILE A 36 -11.49 -36.08 -0.57
N ALA A 37 -10.60 -36.11 -1.56
CA ALA A 37 -10.70 -37.06 -2.66
C ALA A 37 -10.59 -38.51 -2.15
N THR A 38 -9.68 -38.76 -1.21
CA THR A 38 -9.51 -40.08 -0.57
C THR A 38 -10.75 -40.49 0.21
N ASP A 39 -11.28 -39.60 1.06
CA ASP A 39 -12.45 -39.89 1.89
C ASP A 39 -13.74 -40.15 1.07
N LEU A 40 -13.81 -39.60 -0.15
CA LEU A 40 -14.94 -39.78 -1.06
C LEU A 40 -14.73 -40.90 -2.09
N GLU A 41 -13.57 -41.57 -2.07
CA GLU A 41 -13.17 -42.54 -3.09
C GLU A 41 -13.25 -41.97 -4.53
N GLN A 42 -12.91 -40.69 -4.68
CA GLN A 42 -12.93 -39.97 -5.95
C GLN A 42 -11.52 -39.74 -6.48
N ALA A 43 -11.42 -39.40 -7.76
CA ALA A 43 -10.18 -38.86 -8.32
C ALA A 43 -9.83 -37.51 -7.63
N ASP A 44 -8.53 -37.17 -7.63
CA ASP A 44 -8.03 -35.93 -7.02
C ASP A 44 -8.75 -34.69 -7.59
N VAL A 45 -8.80 -33.63 -6.78
CA VAL A 45 -9.38 -32.35 -7.18
C VAL A 45 -8.52 -31.75 -8.30
N GLU A 46 -9.15 -31.46 -9.43
CA GLU A 46 -8.52 -30.72 -10.52
C GLU A 46 -8.30 -29.26 -10.07
N ARG A 47 -7.04 -28.85 -10.04
CA ARG A 47 -6.60 -27.54 -9.53
C ARG A 47 -6.17 -26.66 -10.70
N ALA A 48 -6.79 -25.51 -10.83
CA ALA A 48 -6.34 -24.48 -11.75
C ALA A 48 -5.19 -23.67 -11.12
N ASP A 49 -4.43 -22.98 -11.98
CA ASP A 49 -3.44 -22.01 -11.53
C ASP A 49 -4.10 -20.92 -10.68
N PRO A 50 -3.48 -20.48 -9.57
CA PRO A 50 -4.08 -19.51 -8.69
C PRO A 50 -4.18 -18.14 -9.37
N ILE A 51 -5.34 -17.50 -9.24
CA ILE A 51 -5.54 -16.12 -9.68
C ILE A 51 -4.64 -15.17 -8.85
N ASN A 52 -4.11 -14.13 -9.49
CA ASN A 52 -3.32 -13.10 -8.84
C ASN A 52 -4.16 -11.85 -8.53
N ILE A 53 -3.69 -11.02 -7.59
CA ILE A 53 -4.26 -9.69 -7.36
C ILE A 53 -4.11 -8.82 -8.62
N GLY A 54 -5.02 -7.87 -8.77
CA GLY A 54 -4.96 -6.88 -9.84
C GLY A 54 -3.69 -6.02 -9.79
N ASP A 55 -3.37 -5.38 -10.90
CA ASP A 55 -2.28 -4.42 -10.95
C ASP A 55 -2.57 -3.21 -10.05
N PHE A 56 -1.56 -2.79 -9.30
CA PHE A 56 -1.61 -1.51 -8.61
C PHE A 56 -1.55 -0.39 -9.66
N PRO A 57 -2.41 0.65 -9.57
CA PRO A 57 -2.45 1.71 -10.57
C PRO A 57 -1.10 2.37 -10.83
N GLU A 58 -0.85 2.74 -12.08
CA GLU A 58 0.35 3.48 -12.45
C GLU A 58 0.43 4.82 -11.72
N ARG A 59 1.64 5.41 -11.69
CA ARG A 59 1.90 6.62 -10.91
C ARG A 59 1.04 7.79 -11.39
N SER A 60 0.82 7.92 -12.69
CA SER A 60 -0.05 8.96 -13.25
C SER A 60 -1.51 8.85 -12.80
N ASP A 61 -1.99 7.64 -12.58
CA ASP A 61 -3.42 7.37 -12.35
C ASP A 61 -3.79 7.44 -10.87
N ARG A 62 -2.78 7.41 -9.99
CA ARG A 62 -2.97 7.47 -8.53
C ARG A 62 -2.64 8.82 -7.91
N LEU A 63 -1.89 9.69 -8.58
CA LEU A 63 -1.48 10.97 -7.99
C LEU A 63 -2.44 12.09 -8.36
N ILE A 64 -2.70 12.95 -7.38
CA ILE A 64 -3.47 14.17 -7.58
C ILE A 64 -2.50 15.27 -8.00
N ASP A 65 -2.78 15.95 -9.10
CA ASP A 65 -2.01 17.14 -9.50
C ASP A 65 -2.26 18.29 -8.51
N ILE A 66 -1.18 18.88 -8.00
CA ILE A 66 -1.23 19.95 -7.02
C ILE A 66 -0.58 21.19 -7.64
N PRO A 67 -1.37 22.23 -7.96
CA PRO A 67 -0.82 23.43 -8.58
C PRO A 67 0.23 24.10 -7.70
N GLU A 68 1.38 24.45 -8.27
CA GLU A 68 2.39 25.22 -7.55
C GLU A 68 1.84 26.58 -7.13
N THR A 69 2.01 26.91 -5.85
CA THR A 69 1.72 28.25 -5.35
C THR A 69 2.84 29.19 -5.79
N ARG A 70 2.53 30.15 -6.68
CA ARG A 70 3.53 31.07 -7.23
C ARG A 70 4.21 31.90 -6.14
N ASP A 71 5.53 32.10 -6.28
CA ASP A 71 6.36 32.92 -5.39
C ASP A 71 5.83 34.33 -5.13
N SER A 72 5.09 34.91 -6.09
CA SER A 72 4.48 36.24 -5.90
C SER A 72 3.45 36.28 -4.77
N MET A 73 2.80 35.16 -4.42
CA MET A 73 1.91 35.07 -3.25
C MET A 73 2.66 34.92 -1.93
N LEU A 74 3.96 34.58 -1.96
CA LEU A 74 4.80 34.34 -0.79
C LEU A 74 5.60 35.60 -0.37
N ASN A 75 5.16 36.79 -0.79
CA ASN A 75 5.92 38.01 -0.53
C ASN A 75 6.03 38.30 0.98
N ILE A 76 7.24 38.60 1.39
CA ILE A 76 7.84 38.22 2.68
C ILE A 76 7.32 39.03 3.89
N TYR A 77 6.71 40.20 3.67
CA TYR A 77 6.42 41.12 4.76
C TYR A 77 5.28 40.66 5.68
N ALA A 78 4.15 40.18 5.14
CA ALA A 78 3.07 39.60 5.95
C ALA A 78 3.49 38.28 6.62
N LEU A 79 4.39 37.54 5.98
CA LEU A 79 4.85 36.21 6.42
C LEU A 79 5.98 36.25 7.44
N ARG A 80 6.61 37.42 7.63
CA ARG A 80 7.69 37.59 8.62
C ARG A 80 7.14 37.46 10.04
N GLU A 81 6.00 38.09 10.32
CA GLU A 81 5.37 38.00 11.65
C GLU A 81 4.79 36.61 11.93
N CYS A 82 4.36 35.90 10.89
CA CYS A 82 3.96 34.49 10.97
C CYS A 82 5.15 33.50 11.07
N GLN A 83 6.41 33.98 11.06
CA GLN A 83 7.63 33.14 11.07
C GLN A 83 7.71 32.11 9.93
N ILE A 84 7.10 32.37 8.77
CA ILE A 84 7.01 31.38 7.66
C ILE A 84 8.25 31.39 6.75
N THR A 85 9.06 32.44 6.80
CA THR A 85 10.23 32.64 5.92
C THR A 85 11.24 31.51 5.98
N SER A 86 11.47 30.92 7.15
CA SER A 86 12.38 29.78 7.31
C SER A 86 11.87 28.50 6.64
N LEU A 87 10.56 28.25 6.65
CA LEU A 87 9.96 27.12 5.96
C LEU A 87 10.08 27.29 4.44
N ILE A 88 9.76 28.48 3.91
CA ILE A 88 9.89 28.74 2.46
C ILE A 88 11.35 28.58 2.01
N ALA A 89 12.31 29.08 2.80
CA ALA A 89 13.73 28.89 2.51
C ALA A 89 14.14 27.40 2.51
N ALA A 90 13.61 26.61 3.45
CA ALA A 90 13.83 25.16 3.49
C ALA A 90 13.26 24.45 2.27
N ARG A 91 12.08 24.85 1.78
CA ARG A 91 11.48 24.29 0.55
C ARG A 91 12.28 24.64 -0.71
N ASN A 92 12.78 25.86 -0.78
CA ASN A 92 13.45 26.38 -1.98
C ASN A 92 14.91 25.93 -2.12
N ASN A 93 15.50 25.37 -1.06
CA ASN A 93 16.85 24.82 -1.10
C ASN A 93 16.92 23.52 -1.94
N GLN A 94 18.15 23.05 -2.20
CA GLN A 94 18.38 21.86 -3.04
C GLN A 94 17.70 20.61 -2.50
N LEU A 95 17.72 20.39 -1.18
CA LEU A 95 17.13 19.21 -0.54
C LEU A 95 15.60 19.28 -0.52
N GLY A 96 15.02 20.46 -0.32
CA GLY A 96 13.57 20.67 -0.33
C GLY A 96 12.93 20.47 -1.71
N ARG A 97 13.67 20.78 -2.78
CA ARG A 97 13.20 20.58 -4.17
C ARG A 97 13.09 19.11 -4.58
N VAL A 98 13.89 18.24 -3.98
CA VAL A 98 13.94 16.80 -4.28
C VAL A 98 13.46 15.96 -3.09
N ALA A 99 12.81 16.58 -2.12
CA ALA A 99 12.32 15.92 -0.92
C ALA A 99 11.33 14.80 -1.31
N PRO A 100 11.39 13.62 -0.68
CA PRO A 100 10.42 12.57 -0.91
C PRO A 100 9.01 13.01 -0.46
N PRO A 101 7.94 12.35 -0.95
CA PRO A 101 6.56 12.75 -0.67
C PRO A 101 6.22 12.92 0.82
N SER A 102 6.73 12.05 1.69
CA SER A 102 6.58 12.14 3.15
C SER A 102 7.11 13.45 3.72
N GLN A 103 8.30 13.86 3.28
CA GLN A 103 8.95 15.10 3.70
C GLN A 103 8.27 16.34 3.11
N GLN A 104 7.74 16.24 1.88
CA GLN A 104 6.92 17.30 1.31
C GLN A 104 5.64 17.51 2.13
N TRP A 105 5.00 16.44 2.61
CA TRP A 105 3.83 16.54 3.47
C TRP A 105 4.15 17.17 4.82
N LEU A 106 5.25 16.78 5.48
CA LEU A 106 5.69 17.42 6.74
C LEU A 106 5.86 18.94 6.57
N TYR A 107 6.47 19.35 5.45
CA TYR A 107 6.60 20.76 5.10
C TYR A 107 5.24 21.45 4.89
N GLU A 108 4.38 20.90 4.04
CA GLU A 108 3.09 21.52 3.71
C GLU A 108 2.17 21.60 4.93
N ARG A 109 2.18 20.59 5.80
CA ARG A 109 1.45 20.62 7.07
C ARG A 109 2.01 21.67 8.03
N ALA A 110 3.34 21.75 8.18
CA ALA A 110 3.95 22.79 9.02
C ALA A 110 3.68 24.21 8.49
N LEU A 111 3.68 24.39 7.16
CA LEU A 111 3.32 25.65 6.52
C LEU A 111 1.85 25.98 6.78
N TRP A 112 0.95 25.03 6.56
CA TRP A 112 -0.48 25.21 6.83
C TRP A 112 -0.73 25.58 8.29
N GLN A 113 -0.10 24.89 9.24
CA GLN A 113 -0.25 25.16 10.67
C GLN A 113 0.14 26.61 10.99
N ARG A 114 1.33 27.07 10.57
CA ARG A 114 1.75 28.46 10.80
C ARG A 114 0.84 29.49 10.13
N LEU A 115 0.32 29.20 8.94
CA LEU A 115 -0.61 30.07 8.24
C LEU A 115 -1.96 30.16 8.97
N SER A 116 -2.47 29.02 9.44
CA SER A 116 -3.70 28.93 10.21
C SER A 116 -3.58 29.65 11.55
N ASP A 117 -2.50 29.38 12.29
CA ASP A 117 -2.23 30.03 13.59
C ASP A 117 -2.08 31.54 13.42
N CYS A 118 -1.35 31.99 12.40
CA CYS A 118 -1.18 33.41 12.12
C CYS A 118 -2.51 34.08 11.74
N TRP A 119 -3.33 33.43 10.92
CA TRP A 119 -4.65 33.94 10.53
C TRP A 119 -5.62 34.05 11.71
N ASN A 120 -5.50 33.20 12.72
CA ASN A 120 -6.35 33.19 13.91
C ASN A 120 -5.75 33.96 15.11
N SER A 121 -4.68 34.73 14.88
CA SER A 121 -4.04 35.59 15.89
C SER A 121 -4.44 37.06 15.72
N ASP A 122 -3.81 37.96 16.48
CA ASP A 122 -3.99 39.41 16.34
C ASP A 122 -3.22 40.01 15.14
N VAL A 123 -2.34 39.22 14.48
CA VAL A 123 -1.50 39.68 13.36
C VAL A 123 -2.33 40.24 12.19
N PRO A 124 -3.42 39.61 11.72
CA PRO A 124 -4.17 40.09 10.56
C PRO A 124 -4.77 41.49 10.73
N GLU A 125 -5.01 41.95 11.96
CA GLU A 125 -5.51 43.29 12.26
C GLU A 125 -4.42 44.37 12.11
N GLN A 126 -3.15 43.97 12.19
CA GLN A 126 -1.99 44.85 12.09
C GLN A 126 -1.46 44.94 10.65
N LEU A 127 -1.96 44.08 9.76
CA LEU A 127 -1.59 44.06 8.35
C LEU A 127 -2.37 45.11 7.54
N SER A 128 -1.76 45.58 6.44
CA SER A 128 -2.50 46.30 5.41
C SER A 128 -3.55 45.40 4.75
N ASP A 129 -4.61 45.98 4.19
CA ASP A 129 -5.69 45.23 3.52
C ASP A 129 -5.18 44.28 2.43
N GLU A 130 -4.16 44.71 1.66
CA GLU A 130 -3.51 43.89 0.64
C GLU A 130 -2.83 42.65 1.25
N ASN A 131 -2.06 42.84 2.33
CA ASN A 131 -1.35 41.76 3.01
C ASN A 131 -2.30 40.80 3.72
N ARG A 132 -3.36 41.34 4.35
CA ARG A 132 -4.42 40.53 4.97
C ARG A 132 -5.13 39.66 3.94
N THR A 133 -5.50 40.25 2.80
CA THR A 133 -6.13 39.52 1.68
C THR A 133 -5.21 38.41 1.17
N ARG A 134 -3.90 38.69 1.06
CA ARG A 134 -2.92 37.69 0.62
C ARG A 134 -2.76 36.55 1.62
N LEU A 135 -2.66 36.86 2.92
CA LEU A 135 -2.61 35.83 3.98
C LEU A 135 -3.85 34.94 3.91
N GLN A 136 -5.04 35.53 3.80
CA GLN A 136 -6.29 34.78 3.66
C GLN A 136 -6.28 33.85 2.44
N GLN A 137 -5.89 34.36 1.26
CA GLN A 137 -5.82 33.57 0.03
C GLN A 137 -4.82 32.43 0.11
N LEU A 138 -3.65 32.68 0.71
CA LEU A 138 -2.62 31.67 0.88
C LEU A 138 -3.05 30.57 1.86
N THR A 139 -3.60 30.95 3.02
CA THR A 139 -4.15 30.02 4.01
C THR A 139 -5.26 29.17 3.39
N ALA A 140 -6.20 29.78 2.65
CA ALA A 140 -7.27 29.06 1.97
C ALA A 140 -6.74 28.09 0.90
N THR A 141 -5.76 28.54 0.09
CA THR A 141 -5.15 27.71 -0.96
C THR A 141 -4.44 26.50 -0.34
N LYS A 142 -3.61 26.71 0.68
CA LYS A 142 -2.87 25.64 1.34
C LYS A 142 -3.79 24.68 2.10
N THR A 143 -4.86 25.18 2.70
CA THR A 143 -5.91 24.35 3.29
C THR A 143 -6.57 23.45 2.24
N ALA A 144 -6.89 23.98 1.07
CA ALA A 144 -7.49 23.20 -0.03
C ALA A 144 -6.51 22.18 -0.65
N GLN A 145 -5.21 22.47 -0.63
CA GLN A 145 -4.18 21.59 -1.19
C GLN A 145 -3.78 20.45 -0.24
N LEU A 146 -3.79 20.67 1.08
CA LEU A 146 -3.26 19.73 2.07
C LEU A 146 -3.82 18.30 1.94
N PRO A 147 -5.12 18.06 1.68
CA PRO A 147 -5.63 16.70 1.50
C PRO A 147 -5.01 15.96 0.31
N ALA A 148 -4.77 16.68 -0.80
CA ALA A 148 -4.10 16.11 -1.96
C ALA A 148 -2.62 15.83 -1.66
N VAL A 149 -1.97 16.68 -0.85
CA VAL A 149 -0.59 16.44 -0.38
C VAL A 149 -0.54 15.19 0.50
N SER A 150 -1.46 15.05 1.47
CA SER A 150 -1.59 13.86 2.31
C SER A 150 -1.79 12.59 1.49
N TRP A 151 -2.68 12.64 0.51
CA TRP A 151 -2.90 11.53 -0.43
C TRP A 151 -1.61 11.16 -1.18
N ASN A 152 -0.96 12.14 -1.80
CA ASN A 152 0.27 11.90 -2.54
C ASN A 152 1.41 11.40 -1.63
N ALA A 153 1.47 11.81 -0.35
CA ALA A 153 2.47 11.31 0.59
C ALA A 153 2.35 9.80 0.83
N ILE A 154 1.13 9.27 0.86
CA ILE A 154 0.86 7.83 1.05
C ILE A 154 1.02 7.05 -0.26
N PHE A 155 0.48 7.57 -1.37
CA PHE A 155 0.34 6.81 -2.62
C PHE A 155 1.46 7.07 -3.65
N ASP A 156 2.28 8.12 -3.47
CA ASP A 156 3.53 8.29 -4.21
C ASP A 156 4.72 7.61 -3.52
N SER A 157 4.54 7.20 -2.26
CA SER A 157 5.56 6.54 -1.48
C SER A 157 5.90 5.16 -2.04
N SER A 158 7.17 4.97 -2.37
CA SER A 158 7.69 3.67 -2.83
C SER A 158 7.59 2.58 -1.75
N GLU A 159 7.52 3.03 -0.50
CA GLU A 159 7.40 2.23 0.72
C GLU A 159 6.05 1.52 0.77
N TRP A 160 4.97 2.17 0.31
CA TRP A 160 3.62 1.60 0.27
C TRP A 160 3.31 0.81 -1.00
N VAL A 161 3.88 1.19 -2.16
CA VAL A 161 3.59 0.56 -3.46
C VAL A 161 3.82 -0.97 -3.45
N LYS A 162 4.84 -1.45 -2.71
CA LYS A 162 5.12 -2.89 -2.62
C LYS A 162 4.00 -3.68 -1.93
N SER A 163 3.20 -3.04 -1.07
CA SER A 163 2.06 -3.66 -0.38
C SER A 163 0.95 -4.13 -1.33
N PHE A 164 0.99 -3.75 -2.61
CA PHE A 164 0.05 -4.22 -3.65
C PHE A 164 0.77 -4.91 -4.81
N SER A 165 1.99 -5.42 -4.60
CA SER A 165 2.76 -6.07 -5.66
C SER A 165 2.24 -7.46 -6.02
N ARG A 166 2.06 -7.70 -7.32
CA ARG A 166 1.77 -9.03 -7.90
C ARG A 166 2.88 -10.05 -7.70
N ALA A 167 4.11 -9.60 -7.42
CA ALA A 167 5.26 -10.48 -7.16
C ALA A 167 5.28 -11.07 -5.73
N SER A 168 4.28 -10.73 -4.90
CA SER A 168 4.10 -11.30 -3.57
C SER A 168 3.72 -12.78 -3.63
N LYS A 169 3.79 -13.48 -2.49
CA LYS A 169 3.32 -14.86 -2.31
C LYS A 169 2.18 -14.88 -1.30
N PRO A 170 1.23 -15.82 -1.37
CA PRO A 170 0.27 -16.06 -0.30
C PRO A 170 0.94 -16.14 1.07
N LEU A 171 0.31 -15.54 2.08
CA LEU A 171 0.73 -15.63 3.47
C LEU A 171 0.95 -17.10 3.90
N THR A 172 2.16 -17.43 4.33
CA THR A 172 2.52 -18.81 4.74
C THR A 172 2.48 -19.02 6.25
N SER A 173 2.79 -17.98 7.00
CA SER A 173 2.80 -18.01 8.47
C SER A 173 2.38 -16.67 9.04
N THR A 174 1.57 -16.75 10.09
CA THR A 174 1.12 -15.61 10.88
C THR A 174 2.21 -15.30 11.90
N ASP A 175 3.05 -14.31 11.60
CA ASP A 175 3.88 -13.66 12.61
C ASP A 175 3.06 -12.50 13.18
N GLU A 176 2.49 -12.71 14.37
CA GLU A 176 1.65 -11.73 15.05
C GLU A 176 2.39 -10.41 15.27
N THR A 177 3.69 -10.44 15.56
CA THR A 177 4.47 -9.22 15.81
C THR A 177 4.65 -8.40 14.52
N ALA A 178 4.91 -9.07 13.40
CA ALA A 178 4.99 -8.43 12.09
C ALA A 178 3.63 -7.86 11.64
N ILE A 179 2.53 -8.52 11.98
CA ILE A 179 1.18 -8.02 11.69
C ILE A 179 0.86 -6.80 12.54
N THR A 180 1.10 -6.85 13.85
CA THR A 180 0.85 -5.74 14.77
C THR A 180 1.63 -4.49 14.35
N SER A 181 2.92 -4.61 14.06
CA SER A 181 3.74 -3.47 13.61
C SER A 181 3.27 -2.86 12.28
N GLN A 182 2.78 -3.67 11.35
CA GLN A 182 2.17 -3.19 10.10
C GLN A 182 0.84 -2.46 10.36
N LEU A 183 0.00 -2.97 11.27
CA LEU A 183 -1.23 -2.31 11.68
C LEU A 183 -0.97 -0.97 12.38
N GLU A 184 0.00 -0.91 13.29
CA GLU A 184 0.44 0.34 13.92
C GLU A 184 0.92 1.37 12.90
N ALA A 185 1.63 0.94 11.85
CA ALA A 185 2.04 1.82 10.78
C ALA A 185 0.86 2.34 9.93
N ILE A 186 -0.12 1.50 9.64
CA ILE A 186 -1.35 1.92 8.96
C ILE A 186 -2.15 2.90 9.82
N ASP A 187 -2.29 2.60 11.12
CA ASP A 187 -2.97 3.45 12.09
C ASP A 187 -2.29 4.83 12.19
N TYR A 188 -0.95 4.88 12.19
CA TYR A 188 -0.23 6.14 12.14
C TYR A 188 -0.52 6.95 10.87
N LEU A 189 -0.55 6.31 9.70
CA LEU A 189 -0.90 7.00 8.44
C LEU A 189 -2.37 7.46 8.40
N GLN A 190 -3.25 6.75 9.10
CA GLN A 190 -4.63 7.19 9.29
C GLN A 190 -4.67 8.43 10.20
N GLN A 191 -4.04 8.38 11.38
CA GLN A 191 -3.94 9.52 12.29
C GLN A 191 -3.35 10.75 11.60
N MET A 192 -2.33 10.55 10.76
CA MET A 192 -1.72 11.58 9.93
C MET A 192 -2.74 12.36 9.09
N THR A 193 -3.73 11.64 8.54
CA THR A 193 -4.77 12.20 7.67
C THR A 193 -5.91 12.79 8.50
N ASP A 194 -6.32 12.11 9.57
CA ASP A 194 -7.41 12.55 10.45
C ASP A 194 -7.03 13.85 11.21
N HIS A 195 -5.76 13.97 11.62
CA HIS A 195 -5.21 15.12 12.35
C HIS A 195 -4.46 16.10 11.44
N GLN A 196 -4.59 16.02 10.11
CA GLN A 196 -3.83 16.89 9.20
C GLN A 196 -4.13 18.39 9.42
N PHE A 197 -5.34 18.71 9.90
CA PHE A 197 -5.81 20.06 10.26
C PHE A 197 -5.87 20.32 11.76
N ASP A 198 -5.25 19.46 12.57
CA ASP A 198 -5.12 19.64 14.00
C ASP A 198 -3.81 20.40 14.28
N SER A 199 -3.92 21.60 14.85
CA SER A 199 -2.78 22.45 15.21
C SER A 199 -2.02 21.96 16.44
N GLU A 200 -2.63 21.13 17.28
CA GLU A 200 -2.00 20.59 18.49
C GLU A 200 -1.31 19.25 18.23
N TRP A 201 -1.76 18.50 17.22
CA TRP A 201 -1.15 17.22 16.87
C TRP A 201 0.30 17.40 16.41
N GLN A 202 1.25 16.76 17.08
CA GLN A 202 2.65 16.84 16.72
C GLN A 202 3.03 15.72 15.75
N GLN A 203 3.70 16.11 14.67
CA GLN A 203 4.31 15.19 13.72
C GLN A 203 5.83 15.18 13.93
N ASP A 204 6.38 13.98 13.97
CA ASP A 204 7.82 13.78 13.99
C ASP A 204 8.25 13.06 12.71
N SER A 205 9.28 13.61 12.06
CA SER A 205 9.81 13.03 10.83
C SER A 205 10.31 11.62 11.05
N SER A 206 11.01 11.35 12.17
CA SER A 206 11.59 10.03 12.38
C SER A 206 10.53 8.96 12.58
N THR A 207 9.44 9.31 13.26
CA THR A 207 8.28 8.45 13.50
C THR A 207 7.58 8.10 12.19
N LEU A 208 7.28 9.10 11.34
CA LEU A 208 6.68 8.85 10.02
C LEU A 208 7.56 7.95 9.15
N GLU A 209 8.86 8.25 9.03
CA GLU A 209 9.78 7.46 8.21
C GLU A 209 9.94 6.02 8.73
N ASN A 210 9.90 5.83 10.06
CA ASN A 210 9.93 4.48 10.64
C ASN A 210 8.68 3.67 10.30
N HIS A 211 7.48 4.27 10.37
CA HIS A 211 6.25 3.59 9.97
C HIS A 211 6.24 3.25 8.48
N LEU A 212 6.66 4.17 7.60
CA LEU A 212 6.80 3.90 6.17
C LEU A 212 7.79 2.76 5.90
N LYS A 213 8.94 2.76 6.61
CA LYS A 213 9.91 1.67 6.51
C LYS A 213 9.34 0.32 6.95
N THR A 214 8.53 0.28 8.01
CA THR A 214 7.82 -0.93 8.45
C THR A 214 6.92 -1.48 7.34
N LEU A 215 6.15 -0.61 6.68
CA LEU A 215 5.27 -1.00 5.56
C LEU A 215 6.10 -1.53 4.37
N GLN A 216 7.23 -0.88 4.07
CA GLN A 216 8.12 -1.32 2.98
C GLN A 216 8.76 -2.69 3.24
N GLY A 217 9.01 -3.02 4.50
CA GLY A 217 9.75 -4.21 4.91
C GLY A 217 9.05 -5.53 4.55
N ARG A 218 7.72 -5.51 4.42
CA ARG A 218 6.93 -6.70 4.08
C ARG A 218 5.67 -6.31 3.30
N PRO A 219 5.39 -6.94 2.14
CA PRO A 219 4.18 -6.66 1.36
C PRO A 219 2.95 -7.36 1.97
N LEU A 220 2.70 -7.19 3.28
CA LEU A 220 1.74 -7.98 4.05
C LEU A 220 0.33 -7.92 3.45
N THR A 221 -0.12 -6.75 3.00
CA THR A 221 -1.42 -6.58 2.34
C THR A 221 -1.54 -7.49 1.11
N ALA A 222 -0.53 -7.51 0.23
CA ALA A 222 -0.53 -8.38 -0.94
C ALA A 222 -0.46 -9.86 -0.55
N GLU A 223 0.32 -10.23 0.48
CA GLU A 223 0.37 -11.60 0.99
C GLU A 223 -0.99 -12.09 1.49
N ILE A 224 -1.70 -11.25 2.25
CA ILE A 224 -3.05 -11.52 2.76
C ILE A 224 -4.04 -11.66 1.60
N LEU A 225 -4.07 -10.71 0.68
CA LEU A 225 -4.97 -10.75 -0.48
C LEU A 225 -4.74 -12.01 -1.32
N ARG A 226 -3.46 -12.38 -1.54
CA ARG A 226 -3.11 -13.61 -2.26
C ARG A 226 -3.50 -14.87 -1.50
N ALA A 227 -3.39 -14.88 -0.17
CA ALA A 227 -3.85 -15.99 0.65
C ALA A 227 -5.38 -16.16 0.57
N LEU A 228 -6.13 -15.05 0.61
CA LEU A 228 -7.59 -15.06 0.48
C LEU A 228 -8.05 -15.52 -0.90
N LEU A 229 -7.41 -15.05 -1.98
CA LEU A 229 -7.70 -15.50 -3.35
C LEU A 229 -7.42 -16.99 -3.51
N LEU A 230 -6.26 -17.46 -3.03
CA LEU A 230 -5.90 -18.87 -3.06
C LEU A 230 -6.94 -19.71 -2.29
N ALA A 231 -7.27 -19.31 -1.06
CA ALA A 231 -8.27 -20.02 -0.25
C ALA A 231 -9.63 -20.09 -0.94
N SER A 232 -10.10 -18.96 -1.49
CA SER A 232 -11.38 -18.90 -2.21
C SER A 232 -11.42 -19.85 -3.41
N GLN A 233 -10.35 -19.88 -4.20
CA GLN A 233 -10.24 -20.77 -5.35
C GLN A 233 -10.21 -22.25 -4.92
N ARG A 234 -9.36 -22.61 -3.96
CA ARG A 234 -9.21 -24.00 -3.50
C ARG A 234 -10.48 -24.54 -2.85
N LEU A 235 -11.21 -23.71 -2.11
CA LEU A 235 -12.52 -24.09 -1.56
C LEU A 235 -13.56 -24.26 -2.68
N THR A 236 -13.54 -23.42 -3.71
CA THR A 236 -14.45 -23.54 -4.86
C THR A 236 -14.22 -24.86 -5.63
N GLU A 237 -12.95 -25.22 -5.86
CA GLU A 237 -12.57 -26.48 -6.50
C GLU A 237 -13.01 -27.70 -5.68
N ALA A 238 -12.83 -27.67 -4.35
CA ALA A 238 -13.31 -28.72 -3.45
C ALA A 238 -14.85 -28.84 -3.47
N ASN A 239 -15.56 -27.71 -3.47
CA ASN A 239 -17.03 -27.70 -3.58
C ASN A 239 -17.51 -28.32 -4.89
N ALA A 240 -16.79 -28.12 -6.00
CA ALA A 240 -17.12 -28.73 -7.28
C ALA A 240 -16.95 -30.26 -7.24
N LEU A 241 -15.94 -30.79 -6.52
CA LEU A 241 -15.82 -32.23 -6.29
C LEU A 241 -17.00 -32.77 -5.47
N LEU A 242 -17.31 -32.11 -4.35
CA LEU A 242 -18.42 -32.51 -3.47
C LEU A 242 -19.76 -32.53 -4.22
N ALA A 243 -20.04 -31.49 -5.03
CA ALA A 243 -21.26 -31.41 -5.82
C ALA A 243 -21.36 -32.54 -6.86
N ARG A 244 -20.25 -32.86 -7.55
CA ARG A 244 -20.20 -33.99 -8.50
C ARG A 244 -20.45 -35.33 -7.80
N HIS A 245 -19.83 -35.55 -6.64
CA HIS A 245 -20.02 -36.78 -5.86
C HIS A 245 -21.48 -36.95 -5.41
N LEU A 246 -22.11 -35.89 -4.91
CA LEU A 246 -23.52 -35.91 -4.50
C LEU A 246 -24.47 -36.18 -5.67
N ALA A 247 -24.22 -35.60 -6.84
CA ALA A 247 -25.01 -35.84 -8.04
C ALA A 247 -24.94 -37.31 -8.48
N GLN A 248 -23.73 -37.88 -8.54
CA GLN A 248 -23.51 -39.30 -8.88
C GLN A 248 -24.28 -40.23 -7.94
N ARG A 249 -24.21 -39.98 -6.63
CA ARG A 249 -24.92 -40.79 -5.63
C ARG A 249 -26.44 -40.65 -5.70
N GLY A 250 -26.95 -39.49 -6.10
CA GLY A 250 -28.38 -39.25 -6.32
C GLY A 250 -28.94 -40.00 -7.54
N ASP A 251 -28.17 -40.04 -8.62
CA ASP A 251 -28.50 -40.80 -9.83
C ASP A 251 -28.47 -42.32 -9.57
N ASP A 252 -27.48 -42.81 -8.82
CA ASP A 252 -27.42 -44.23 -8.42
C ASP A 252 -28.59 -44.64 -7.51
N ALA A 253 -29.07 -43.74 -6.64
CA ALA A 253 -30.21 -44.00 -5.77
C ALA A 253 -31.58 -43.98 -6.49
N THR A 254 -31.66 -43.44 -7.71
CA THR A 254 -32.88 -43.44 -8.53
C THR A 254 -32.95 -44.58 -9.55
N LEU A 255 -31.86 -45.32 -9.73
CA LEU A 255 -31.77 -46.48 -10.62
C LEU A 255 -32.00 -47.84 -9.91
N VAL A 256 -32.32 -47.83 -8.61
CA VAL A 256 -32.67 -48.99 -7.77
C VAL A 256 -34.16 -48.96 -7.43
#